data_AF-A0A2V8LW94-F1
#
_entry.id   AF-A0A2V8LW94-F1
#
_cell.length_a   1.000
_cell.length_b   1.000
_cell.length_c   1.000
_cell.angle_alpha   90.00
_cell.angle_beta   90.00
_cell.angle_gamma   90.00
#
_symmetry.space_group_name_H-M   'P 1'
#
loop_
_entity.id
_entity.type
_entity.pdbx_description
1 polymer ?
#
loop_
_entity_poly.entity_id
_entity_poly.type
_entity_poly.pdbx_seq_one_letter_code
_entity_poly.pdbx_strand_id
1 'polypeptide(L)'
;MVFNYYRDCLLSAKALDLVQFDYDSIRQVVSAEHLTTPDTWLVDPDEYEKNGRILRDSESPRMLAYSAKDRVLYATDGCNSCARHLPAKLESFSADQLKVFADENEIRPEFLGHLVRLMLQNPK
;
A
#
# COMPACT_ATOMS: atom_id res chain seq x y z
N MET A 1 -9.51 -9.21 7.98
CA MET A 1 -8.36 -8.74 7.18
C MET A 1 -7.16 -8.59 8.11
N VAL A 2 -5.93 -8.76 7.63
CA VAL A 2 -4.71 -8.58 8.41
C VAL A 2 -3.87 -7.48 7.77
N PHE A 3 -3.51 -6.46 8.55
CA PHE A 3 -2.56 -5.43 8.15
C PHE A 3 -1.16 -5.84 8.56
N ASN A 4 -0.19 -5.63 7.67
CA ASN A 4 1.23 -5.63 8.04
C ASN A 4 1.67 -4.19 8.28
N TYR A 5 2.58 -4.01 9.23
CA TYR A 5 3.14 -2.70 9.53
C TYR A 5 4.59 -2.66 9.08
N TYR A 6 4.99 -1.57 8.43
CA TYR A 6 6.36 -1.37 7.98
C TYR A 6 7.37 -1.35 9.14
N ARG A 7 6.90 -0.95 10.33
CA ARG A 7 7.64 -0.97 11.59
C ARG A 7 6.69 -1.38 12.70
N ASP A 8 7.23 -2.01 13.74
CA ASP A 8 6.46 -2.31 14.95
C ASP A 8 6.11 -0.99 15.65
N CYS A 9 4.81 -0.72 15.78
CA CYS A 9 4.31 0.45 16.48
C CYS A 9 2.89 0.15 17.00
N LEU A 10 2.57 0.72 18.16
CA LEU A 10 1.20 0.75 18.66
C LEU A 10 0.52 2.02 18.12
N LEU A 11 -0.43 1.83 17.22
CA LEU A 11 -1.25 2.93 16.71
C LEU A 11 -2.24 3.41 17.77
N SER A 12 -2.37 4.73 17.88
CA SER A 12 -3.45 5.40 18.57
C SER A 12 -4.80 5.08 17.92
N ALA A 13 -5.89 5.21 18.68
CA ALA A 13 -7.25 4.98 18.15
C ALA A 13 -7.54 5.85 16.91
N LYS A 14 -7.08 7.11 16.92
CA LYS A 14 -7.23 8.02 15.79
C LYS A 14 -6.46 7.55 14.55
N ALA A 15 -5.24 7.04 14.73
CA ALA A 15 -4.47 6.50 13.61
C ALA A 15 -5.12 5.22 13.05
N LEU A 16 -5.70 4.37 13.91
CA LEU A 16 -6.48 3.21 13.47
C LEU A 16 -7.71 3.60 12.65
N ASP A 17 -8.44 4.65 13.05
CA ASP A 17 -9.58 5.16 12.28
C ASP A 17 -9.15 5.64 10.88
N LEU A 18 -7.98 6.26 10.76
CA LEU A 18 -7.41 6.69 9.47
C LEU A 18 -6.96 5.51 8.60
N VAL A 19 -6.37 4.48 9.21
CA VAL A 19 -6.04 3.22 8.49
C VAL A 19 -7.32 2.58 7.94
N GLN A 20 -8.39 2.56 8.74
CA GLN A 20 -9.67 2.01 8.30
C GLN A 20 -10.29 2.83 7.16
N PHE A 21 -10.23 4.17 7.23
CA PHE A 21 -10.69 5.06 6.17
C PHE A 21 -9.97 4.80 4.83
N ASP A 22 -8.65 4.70 4.86
CA ASP A 22 -7.84 4.44 3.67
C ASP A 22 -8.07 3.06 3.08
N TYR A 23 -8.24 2.06 3.94
CA TYR A 23 -8.64 0.73 3.54
C TYR A 23 -9.98 0.74 2.78
N ASP A 24 -10.98 1.44 3.32
CA ASP A 24 -12.29 1.54 2.70
C ASP A 24 -12.21 2.33 1.38
N SER A 25 -11.35 3.35 1.29
CA SER A 25 -11.06 4.06 0.05
C SER A 25 -10.50 3.13 -1.04
N ILE A 26 -9.48 2.33 -0.74
CA ILE A 26 -8.94 1.35 -1.70
C ILE A 26 -10.01 0.33 -2.10
N ARG A 27 -10.85 -0.12 -1.16
CA ARG A 27 -11.94 -1.05 -1.48
C ARG A 27 -12.98 -0.47 -2.43
N GLN A 28 -13.25 0.82 -2.35
CA GLN A 28 -14.13 1.48 -3.31
C GLN A 28 -13.53 1.45 -4.72
N VAL A 29 -12.22 1.72 -4.85
CA VAL A 29 -11.51 1.62 -6.15
C VAL A 29 -11.57 0.20 -6.69
N VAL A 30 -11.22 -0.81 -5.87
CA VAL A 30 -11.30 -2.24 -6.23
C VAL A 30 -12.69 -2.61 -6.73
N SER A 31 -13.73 -2.17 -6.01
CA SER A 31 -15.13 -2.47 -6.36
C SER A 31 -15.55 -1.78 -7.65
N ALA A 32 -15.12 -0.54 -7.88
CA ALA A 32 -15.44 0.22 -9.09
C ALA A 32 -14.82 -0.43 -10.34
N GLU A 33 -13.66 -1.07 -10.20
CA GLU A 33 -12.97 -1.77 -11.29
C GLU A 33 -13.34 -3.26 -11.39
N HIS A 34 -14.25 -3.77 -10.56
CA HIS A 34 -14.63 -5.19 -10.47
C HIS A 34 -13.44 -6.14 -10.24
N LEU A 35 -12.44 -5.68 -9.48
CA LEU A 35 -11.22 -6.44 -9.19
C LEU A 35 -11.35 -7.27 -7.90
N THR A 36 -10.41 -8.18 -7.71
CA THR A 36 -10.29 -8.96 -6.48
C THR A 36 -9.73 -8.10 -5.36
N THR A 37 -10.23 -8.29 -4.14
CA THR A 37 -9.68 -7.62 -2.95
C THR A 37 -8.19 -7.93 -2.78
N PRO A 38 -7.36 -6.91 -2.52
CA PRO A 38 -5.94 -7.10 -2.26
C PRO A 38 -5.69 -8.14 -1.16
N ASP A 39 -4.73 -9.00 -1.43
CA ASP A 39 -4.37 -10.13 -0.59
C ASP A 39 -3.26 -9.80 0.41
N THR A 40 -2.52 -8.72 0.14
CA THR A 40 -1.43 -8.19 0.98
C THR A 40 -1.63 -6.70 1.21
N TRP A 41 -1.52 -6.26 2.47
CA TRP A 41 -1.67 -4.87 2.90
C TRP A 41 -0.48 -4.47 3.75
N LEU A 42 0.09 -3.29 3.48
CA LEU A 42 1.21 -2.72 4.20
C LEU A 42 0.90 -1.27 4.59
N VAL A 43 1.01 -1.00 5.89
CA VAL A 43 0.73 0.29 6.52
C VAL A 43 2.04 0.89 7.02
N ASP A 44 2.26 2.18 6.77
CA ASP A 44 3.31 2.94 7.45
C ASP A 44 2.74 3.61 8.71
N PRO A 45 2.94 3.04 9.91
CA PRO A 45 2.32 3.57 11.12
C PRO A 45 2.80 4.98 11.48
N ASP A 46 4.04 5.32 11.13
CA ASP A 46 4.60 6.64 11.43
C ASP A 46 3.85 7.74 10.67
N GLU A 47 3.45 7.46 9.43
CA GLU A 47 2.64 8.38 8.62
C GLU A 47 1.26 8.61 9.25
N TYR A 48 0.63 7.57 9.79
CA TYR A 48 -0.68 7.73 10.44
C TYR A 48 -0.62 8.46 11.78
N GLU A 49 0.45 8.26 12.55
CA GLU A 49 0.67 8.96 13.82
C GLU A 49 1.07 10.43 13.61
N LYS A 50 2.02 10.69 12.70
CA LYS A 50 2.55 12.05 12.46
C LYS A 50 1.59 12.89 11.62
N ASN A 51 0.95 12.28 10.61
CA ASN A 51 0.12 12.97 9.63
C ASN A 51 -1.37 12.77 9.90
N GLY A 52 -1.78 12.87 11.18
CA GLY A 52 -3.16 12.71 11.65
C GLY A 52 -4.19 13.76 11.15
N ARG A 53 -4.07 14.23 9.90
CA ARG A 53 -5.03 15.09 9.20
C ARG A 53 -5.26 14.54 7.79
N ILE A 54 -6.54 14.34 7.45
CA ILE A 54 -7.03 14.13 6.09
C ILE A 54 -6.72 15.42 5.30
N LEU A 55 -6.35 15.31 4.01
CA LEU A 55 -6.16 16.46 3.08
C LEU A 55 -4.86 17.27 3.27
N ARG A 56 -3.70 16.63 3.47
CA ARG A 56 -2.41 17.31 3.32
C ARG A 56 -1.58 16.61 2.25
N ASP A 57 -0.81 17.41 1.51
CA ASP A 57 0.19 16.95 0.53
C ASP A 57 1.20 16.03 1.24
N SER A 58 0.87 14.75 1.33
CA SER A 58 1.83 13.75 1.78
C SER A 58 2.72 13.46 0.57
N GLU A 59 4.01 13.69 0.72
CA GLU A 59 5.00 13.48 -0.34
C GLU A 59 5.17 11.99 -0.71
N SER A 60 4.49 11.08 0.00
CA SER A 60 4.54 9.64 -0.28
C SER A 60 3.32 8.87 0.24
N PRO A 61 3.01 7.70 -0.34
CA PRO A 61 1.94 6.83 0.14
C PRO A 61 2.20 6.33 1.57
N ARG A 62 1.12 6.27 2.37
CA ARG A 62 1.12 5.74 3.74
C ARG A 62 0.54 4.33 3.85
N MET A 63 -0.17 3.87 2.82
CA MET A 63 -0.62 2.49 2.70
C MET A 63 -0.43 1.97 1.28
N LEU A 64 0.06 0.73 1.19
CA LEU A 64 0.09 -0.06 -0.04
C LEU A 64 -0.80 -1.30 0.12
N ALA A 65 -1.45 -1.69 -0.96
CA ALA A 65 -2.18 -2.94 -1.03
C ALA A 65 -1.93 -3.61 -2.38
N TYR A 66 -1.78 -4.94 -2.41
CA TYR A 66 -1.50 -5.68 -3.63
C TYR A 66 -2.48 -6.83 -3.84
N SER A 67 -3.01 -6.93 -5.07
CA SER A 67 -3.72 -8.10 -5.58
C SER A 67 -2.81 -8.87 -6.53
N ALA A 68 -2.27 -10.00 -6.10
CA ALA A 68 -1.44 -10.89 -6.91
C ALA A 68 -2.24 -11.53 -8.05
N LYS A 69 -3.53 -11.79 -7.81
CA LYS A 69 -4.45 -12.37 -8.81
C LYS A 69 -4.66 -11.43 -9.98
N ASP A 70 -4.92 -10.15 -9.70
CA ASP A 70 -5.19 -9.15 -10.75
C ASP A 70 -3.93 -8.39 -11.19
N ARG A 71 -2.80 -8.60 -10.49
CA ARG A 71 -1.54 -7.87 -10.64
C ARG A 71 -1.75 -6.37 -10.53
N VAL A 72 -2.42 -5.93 -9.47
CA VAL A 72 -2.69 -4.51 -9.21
C VAL A 72 -2.08 -4.10 -7.88
N LEU A 73 -1.27 -3.04 -7.92
CA LEU A 73 -0.82 -2.33 -6.74
C LEU A 73 -1.72 -1.11 -6.53
N TYR A 74 -2.22 -0.98 -5.31
CA TYR A 74 -2.94 0.18 -4.82
C TYR A 74 -2.06 0.92 -3.85
N ALA A 75 -2.08 2.25 -3.92
CA ALA A 75 -1.40 3.10 -2.96
C ALA A 75 -2.32 4.25 -2.56
N THR A 76 -2.24 4.66 -1.29
CA THR A 76 -2.92 5.86 -0.83
C THR A 76 -2.06 6.65 0.14
N ASP A 77 -2.17 7.96 0.03
CA ASP A 77 -1.50 8.97 0.85
C ASP A 77 -2.47 9.59 1.89
N GLY A 78 -3.75 9.16 1.89
CA GLY A 78 -4.82 9.68 2.73
C GLY A 78 -5.69 10.77 2.12
N CYS A 79 -5.35 11.24 0.93
CA CYS A 79 -6.14 12.16 0.13
C CYS A 79 -6.55 11.51 -1.19
N ASN A 80 -5.60 10.85 -1.85
CA ASN A 80 -5.74 10.20 -3.13
C ASN A 80 -5.45 8.70 -3.00
N SER A 81 -6.17 7.91 -3.79
CA SER A 81 -5.92 6.48 -3.95
C SER A 81 -5.62 6.23 -5.42
N CYS A 82 -4.50 5.60 -5.72
CA CYS A 82 -4.13 5.22 -7.08
C CYS A 82 -4.08 3.70 -7.22
N ALA A 83 -4.40 3.21 -8.41
CA ALA A 83 -4.30 1.82 -8.80
C ALA A 83 -3.37 1.70 -10.02
N ARG A 84 -2.48 0.71 -9.99
CA ARG A 84 -1.51 0.45 -11.06
C ARG A 84 -1.51 -1.03 -11.42
N HIS A 85 -1.85 -1.33 -12.66
CA HIS A 85 -1.69 -2.67 -13.22
C HIS A 85 -0.22 -2.93 -13.54
N LEU A 86 0.27 -4.10 -13.15
CA LEU A 86 1.63 -4.52 -13.40
C LEU A 86 1.70 -5.54 -14.54
N PRO A 87 2.72 -5.44 -15.42
CA PRO A 87 2.91 -6.37 -16.53
C PRO A 87 3.25 -7.79 -16.05
N ALA A 88 3.81 -7.93 -14.85
CA ALA A 88 4.10 -9.20 -14.20
C ALA A 88 3.84 -9.11 -12.70
N LYS A 89 3.97 -10.25 -12.01
CA LYS A 89 3.86 -10.34 -10.55
C LYS A 89 4.92 -9.45 -9.88
N LEU A 90 4.53 -8.66 -8.88
CA LEU A 90 5.44 -7.68 -8.27
C LEU A 90 6.66 -8.37 -7.63
N GLU A 91 6.47 -9.57 -7.06
CA GLU A 91 7.53 -10.38 -6.47
C GLU A 91 8.53 -10.96 -7.49
N SER A 92 8.25 -10.84 -8.79
CA SER A 92 9.16 -11.27 -9.86
C SER A 92 10.08 -10.17 -10.37
N PHE A 93 9.87 -8.92 -9.94
CA PHE A 93 10.67 -7.79 -10.37
C PHE A 93 12.05 -7.84 -9.73
N SER A 94 13.09 -7.51 -10.51
CA SER A 94 14.43 -7.30 -9.97
C SER A 94 14.47 -6.07 -9.06
N ALA A 95 15.52 -5.95 -8.23
CA ALA A 95 15.71 -4.78 -7.39
C ALA A 95 15.73 -3.46 -8.19
N ASP A 96 16.37 -3.47 -9.37
CA ASP A 96 16.42 -2.30 -10.25
C ASP A 96 15.04 -1.96 -10.84
N GLN A 97 14.27 -2.98 -11.23
CA GLN A 97 12.89 -2.79 -11.72
C GLN A 97 11.98 -2.25 -10.63
N LEU A 98 12.11 -2.74 -9.40
CA LEU A 98 11.35 -2.23 -8.26
C LEU A 98 11.70 -0.78 -7.95
N LYS A 99 12.98 -0.41 -8.04
CA LYS A 99 13.42 0.97 -7.82
C LYS A 99 12.85 1.92 -8.87
N VAL A 100 12.98 1.59 -10.15
CA VAL A 100 12.41 2.39 -11.25
C VAL A 100 10.90 2.52 -11.09
N PHE A 101 10.21 1.41 -10.81
CA PHE A 101 8.77 1.42 -10.59
C PHE A 101 8.36 2.29 -9.40
N ALA A 102 9.12 2.23 -8.30
CA ALA A 102 8.87 3.06 -7.13
C ALA A 102 9.02 4.55 -7.45
N ASP A 103 10.10 4.93 -8.13
CA ASP A 103 10.38 6.31 -8.55
C ASP A 103 9.28 6.85 -9.50
N GLU A 104 8.86 6.06 -10.49
CA GLU A 104 7.81 6.42 -11.45
C GLU A 104 6.40 6.57 -10.83
N ASN A 105 6.20 6.01 -9.63
CA ASN A 105 4.91 6.04 -8.93
C ASN A 105 4.97 6.79 -7.59
N GLU A 106 6.06 7.54 -7.36
CA GLU A 106 6.26 8.35 -6.15
C GLU A 106 6.15 7.52 -4.84
N ILE A 107 6.59 6.26 -4.90
CA ILE A 107 6.60 5.34 -3.76
C ILE A 107 8.01 5.28 -3.17
N ARG A 108 8.14 5.29 -1.84
CA ARG A 108 9.42 5.00 -1.18
C ARG A 108 9.92 3.60 -1.54
N PRO A 109 11.12 3.44 -2.16
CA PRO A 109 11.61 2.13 -2.60
C PRO A 109 11.71 1.09 -1.47
N GLU A 110 12.08 1.52 -0.26
CA GLU A 110 12.15 0.66 0.92
C GLU A 110 10.79 0.17 1.42
N PHE A 111 9.73 0.95 1.21
CA PHE A 111 8.37 0.59 1.58
C PHE A 111 7.81 -0.43 0.59
N LEU A 112 8.01 -0.21 -0.72
CA LEU A 112 7.68 -1.18 -1.76
C LEU A 112 8.47 -2.48 -1.60
N GLY A 113 9.77 -2.39 -1.30
CA GLY A 113 10.62 -3.56 -1.06
C GLY A 113 10.14 -4.39 0.14
N HIS A 114 9.59 -3.75 1.17
CA HIS A 114 9.01 -4.45 2.31
C HIS A 114 7.73 -5.21 1.92
N LEU A 115 6.86 -4.59 1.11
CA LEU A 115 5.67 -5.25 0.57
C LEU A 115 6.05 -6.53 -0.20
N VAL A 116 7.06 -6.45 -1.07
CA VAL A 116 7.55 -7.62 -1.83
C VAL A 116 8.06 -8.73 -0.90
N ARG A 117 8.79 -8.38 0.17
CA ARG A 117 9.25 -9.38 1.16
C ARG A 117 8.09 -10.09 1.84
N LEU A 118 7.02 -9.37 2.19
CA LEU A 118 5.83 -9.97 2.80
C LEU A 118 5.14 -10.97 1.87
N MET A 119 5.11 -10.67 0.57
CA MET A 119 4.54 -11.56 -0.45
C MET A 119 5.37 -12.84 -0.62
N LEU A 120 6.71 -12.72 -0.57
CA LEU A 120 7.62 -13.87 -0.66
C LEU A 120 7.58 -14.77 0.60
N GLN A 121 7.25 -14.20 1.76
CA GLN A 121 7.13 -14.93 3.03
C GLN A 121 5.77 -15.63 3.17
N ASN A 122 4.73 -15.13 2.51
CA ASN A 122 3.39 -15.70 2.50
C ASN A 122 2.96 -16.07 1.07
N PRO A 123 3.61 -17.04 0.42
CA PRO A 123 3.22 -17.46 -0.92
C PRO A 123 1.80 -18.03 -0.86
N LYS A 124 0.84 -17.32 -1.46
CA LYS A 124 -0.54 -17.80 -1.65
C LYS A 124 -0.64 -18.68 -2.88
#